data_AF-A0A2W1P4R7-F1
#
_entry.id   AF-A0A2W1P4R7-F1
#
_cell.length_a   1.000
_cell.length_b   1.000
_cell.length_c   1.000
_cell.angle_alpha   90.00
_cell.angle_beta   90.00
_cell.angle_gamma   90.00
#
_symmetry.space_group_name_H-M   'P 1'
#
loop_
_entity.id
_entity.type
_entity.pdbx_description
1 polymer ?
#
loop_
_entity_poly.entity_id
_entity_poly.type
_entity_poly.pdbx_seq_one_letter_code
_entity_poly.pdbx_strand_id
1 'polypeptide(L)'
;MDVFIQNITGTEHLTDRVLATDLLFATKTGIINDARALSEAATPEVRQVLKNHLNESIHFHARVFTYMVNKGWYNPYNAEDQIKMDMKYSETALNRK
;
A
#
# COMPACT_ATOMS: atom_id res chain seq x y z
N MET A 1 3.03 -13.11 -15.41
CA MET A 1 2.49 -14.48 -15.21
C MET A 1 1.53 -14.78 -16.33
N ASP A 2 1.44 -16.04 -16.74
CA ASP A 2 0.52 -16.52 -17.77
C ASP A 2 -0.95 -16.48 -17.27
N VAL A 3 -1.87 -16.02 -18.12
CA VAL A 3 -3.32 -15.96 -17.86
C VAL A 3 -3.88 -17.35 -17.50
N PHE A 4 -3.34 -18.41 -18.11
CA PHE A 4 -3.74 -19.78 -17.81
C PHE A 4 -3.49 -20.15 -16.34
N ILE A 5 -2.32 -19.77 -15.82
CA ILE A 5 -1.96 -20.02 -14.41
C ILE A 5 -2.85 -19.19 -13.49
N GLN A 6 -3.11 -17.93 -13.82
CA GLN A 6 -3.96 -17.04 -13.01
C GLN A 6 -5.38 -17.58 -12.82
N ASN A 7 -5.95 -18.19 -13.86
CA ASN A 7 -7.29 -18.77 -13.81
C ASN A 7 -7.32 -20.04 -12.93
N ILE A 8 -6.28 -20.89 -12.98
CA ILE A 8 -6.18 -22.10 -12.16
C ILE A 8 -5.93 -21.76 -10.68
N THR A 9 -5.14 -20.72 -10.41
CA THR A 9 -4.80 -20.29 -9.04
C THR A 9 -5.84 -19.35 -8.44
N GLY A 10 -6.88 -18.95 -9.19
CA GLY A 10 -7.88 -17.98 -8.74
C GLY A 10 -7.31 -16.58 -8.52
N THR A 11 -6.15 -16.27 -9.11
CA THR A 11 -5.44 -14.98 -8.96
C THR A 11 -5.67 -14.05 -10.14
N GLU A 12 -6.57 -14.38 -11.06
CA GLU A 12 -6.99 -13.54 -12.19
C GLU A 12 -7.40 -12.12 -11.78
N HIS A 13 -7.85 -11.94 -10.54
CA HIS A 13 -8.23 -10.63 -9.99
C HIS A 13 -7.10 -9.92 -9.21
N LEU A 14 -5.99 -10.61 -8.92
CA LEU A 14 -4.82 -10.05 -8.23
C LEU A 14 -3.93 -9.30 -9.22
N THR A 15 -4.43 -8.17 -9.69
CA THR A 15 -3.65 -7.26 -10.54
C THR A 15 -2.56 -6.56 -9.72
N ASP A 16 -1.46 -6.18 -10.37
CA ASP A 16 -0.37 -5.39 -9.75
C ASP A 16 -0.90 -4.14 -9.03
N ARG A 17 -1.95 -3.52 -9.57
CA ARG A 17 -2.60 -2.36 -8.95
C ARG A 17 -3.23 -2.72 -7.61
N VAL A 18 -4.00 -3.82 -7.55
CA VAL A 18 -4.64 -4.27 -6.30
C VAL A 18 -3.57 -4.58 -5.25
N LEU A 19 -2.54 -5.33 -5.65
CA LEU A 19 -1.41 -5.64 -4.77
C LEU A 19 -0.68 -4.38 -4.28
N ALA A 20 -0.43 -3.41 -5.17
CA ALA A 20 0.22 -2.16 -4.82
C ALA A 20 -0.65 -1.30 -3.90
N THR A 21 -1.97 -1.25 -4.13
CA THR A 21 -2.92 -0.54 -3.26
C THR A 21 -2.91 -1.12 -1.86
N ASP A 22 -3.04 -2.44 -1.72
CA ASP A 22 -3.02 -3.12 -0.43
C ASP A 22 -1.68 -2.89 0.29
N LEU A 23 -0.57 -3.00 -0.44
CA LEU A 23 0.76 -2.72 0.08
C LEU A 23 0.93 -1.26 0.53
N LEU A 24 0.40 -0.31 -0.24
CA LEU A 24 0.43 1.11 0.11
C LEU A 24 -0.38 1.40 1.39
N PHE A 25 -1.51 0.72 1.60
CA PHE A 25 -2.26 0.80 2.86
C PHE A 25 -1.50 0.15 4.01
N ALA A 26 -0.96 -1.06 3.82
CA ALA A 26 -0.20 -1.77 4.83
C ALA A 26 1.01 -0.97 5.32
N THR A 27 1.73 -0.31 4.42
CA THR A 27 2.88 0.54 4.79
C THR A 27 2.47 1.78 5.59
N LYS A 28 1.34 2.44 5.28
CA LYS A 28 0.81 3.54 6.11
C LYS A 28 0.50 3.07 7.54
N THR A 29 -0.18 1.93 7.66
CA THR A 29 -0.50 1.32 8.95
C THR A 29 0.77 0.92 9.70
N GLY A 30 1.77 0.36 9.01
CA GLY A 30 3.08 0.04 9.57
C GLY A 30 3.77 1.25 10.18
N ILE A 31 3.83 2.38 9.46
CA ILE A 31 4.40 3.64 9.97
C ILE A 31 3.70 4.09 11.26
N ILE A 32 2.36 4.06 11.30
CA ILE A 32 1.58 4.45 12.48
C ILE A 32 1.90 3.53 13.66
N ASN A 33 1.96 2.21 13.42
CA ASN A 33 2.24 1.22 14.45
C ASN A 33 3.68 1.35 14.99
N ASP A 34 4.66 1.54 14.12
CA ASP A 34 6.06 1.75 14.50
C ASP A 34 6.20 3.02 15.34
N ALA A 35 5.57 4.12 14.93
CA ALA A 35 5.59 5.37 15.69
C ALA A 35 4.94 5.23 17.07
N ARG A 36 3.81 4.52 17.14
CA ARG A 36 3.12 4.24 18.41
C ARG A 36 4.01 3.40 19.34
N ALA A 37 4.52 2.27 18.85
CA ALA A 37 5.40 1.41 19.63
C ALA A 37 6.66 2.16 20.09
N LEU A 38 7.26 2.98 19.22
CA LEU A 38 8.42 3.81 19.54
C LEU A 38 8.13 4.78 20.69
N SER A 39 6.93 5.36 20.73
CA SER A 39 6.51 6.29 21.79
C SER A 39 6.27 5.60 23.14
N GLU A 40 5.89 4.32 23.12
CA GLU A 40 5.56 3.53 24.31
C GLU A 40 6.76 2.67 24.81
N ALA A 41 7.88 2.65 24.08
CA ALA A 41 9.05 1.82 24.40
C ALA A 41 9.72 2.22 25.73
N ALA A 42 9.90 1.25 26.63
CA ALA A 42 10.47 1.46 27.97
C ALA A 42 12.00 1.59 27.98
N THR A 43 12.71 0.87 27.10
CA THR A 43 14.18 0.83 27.11
C THR A 43 14.79 1.56 25.91
N PRO A 44 16.00 2.15 26.07
CA PRO A 44 16.71 2.81 24.96
C PRO A 44 16.98 1.88 23.77
N GLU A 45 17.28 0.61 24.03
CA GLU A 45 17.62 -0.37 22.99
C GLU A 45 16.41 -0.69 22.12
N VAL A 46 15.24 -0.94 22.74
CA VAL A 46 13.98 -1.17 22.02
C VAL A 46 13.56 0.08 21.25
N ARG A 47 13.72 1.27 21.85
CA ARG A 47 13.46 2.54 21.18
C ARG A 47 14.32 2.71 19.93
N GLN A 48 15.60 2.33 19.98
CA GLN A 48 16.49 2.43 18.83
C GLN A 48 16.09 1.46 17.70
N VAL A 49 15.69 0.23 18.02
CA VAL A 49 15.19 -0.73 17.02
C VAL A 49 13.92 -0.23 16.35
N LEU A 50 12.93 0.22 17.12
CA LEU A 50 11.66 0.72 16.58
C LEU A 50 11.86 2.01 15.76
N LYS A 51 12.84 2.84 16.11
CA LYS A 51 13.22 4.01 15.30
C LYS A 51 13.76 3.59 13.94
N ASN A 52 14.56 2.52 13.89
CA ASN A 52 15.05 1.98 12.62
C ASN A 52 13.91 1.42 11.78
N HIS A 53 13.01 0.62 12.37
CA HIS A 53 11.81 0.11 11.67
C HIS A 53 10.95 1.24 11.12
N LEU A 54 10.67 2.29 11.91
CA LEU A 54 9.91 3.45 11.45
C LEU A 54 10.56 4.09 10.21
N ASN A 55 11.87 4.28 10.23
CA ASN A 55 12.59 4.85 9.10
C ASN A 55 12.51 3.94 7.86
N GLU A 56 12.69 2.63 8.03
CA GLU A 56 12.57 1.65 6.95
C GLU A 56 11.15 1.62 6.35
N SER A 57 10.12 1.64 7.21
CA SER A 57 8.71 1.72 6.83
C SER A 57 8.40 3.00 6.02
N ILE A 58 8.94 4.15 6.43
CA ILE A 58 8.82 5.42 5.69
C ILE A 58 9.49 5.32 4.31
N HIS A 59 10.72 4.81 4.25
CA HIS A 59 11.43 4.63 2.98
C HIS A 59 10.71 3.65 2.07
N PHE A 60 10.16 2.56 2.61
CA PHE A 60 9.42 1.59 1.83
C PHE A 60 8.10 2.17 1.32
N HIS A 61 7.33 2.86 2.16
CA HIS A 61 6.15 3.60 1.73
C HIS A 61 6.47 4.56 0.58
N ALA A 62 7.56 5.33 0.67
CA ALA A 62 7.95 6.26 -0.38
C ALA A 62 8.21 5.56 -1.73
N ARG A 63 8.81 4.36 -1.72
CA ARG A 63 9.01 3.55 -2.94
C ARG A 63 7.67 3.09 -3.52
N VAL A 64 6.79 2.54 -2.70
CA VAL A 64 5.47 2.05 -3.14
C VAL A 64 4.60 3.20 -3.65
N PHE A 65 4.57 4.32 -2.94
CA PHE A 65 3.88 5.54 -3.34
C PHE A 65 4.38 6.04 -4.71
N THR A 66 5.70 6.19 -4.87
CA THR A 66 6.29 6.66 -6.13
C THR A 66 5.98 5.70 -7.27
N TYR A 67 6.03 4.39 -7.02
CA TYR A 67 5.65 3.39 -8.00
C TYR A 67 4.19 3.55 -8.46
N MET A 68 3.25 3.73 -7.52
CA MET A 68 1.84 3.92 -7.86
C MET A 68 1.57 5.23 -8.59
N VAL A 69 2.24 6.33 -8.21
CA VAL A 69 2.16 7.61 -8.91
C VAL A 69 2.65 7.47 -10.35
N ASN A 70 3.82 6.86 -10.55
CA ASN A 70 4.41 6.66 -11.89
C ASN A 70 3.55 5.75 -12.79
N LYS A 71 2.79 4.82 -12.21
CA LYS A 71 1.83 3.97 -12.93
C LYS A 71 0.48 4.66 -13.19
N GLY A 72 0.26 5.87 -12.67
CA GLY A 72 -1.02 6.57 -12.75
C GLY A 72 -2.12 5.91 -11.89
N TRP A 73 -1.73 5.13 -10.88
CA TRP A 73 -2.64 4.48 -9.94
C TRP A 73 -2.86 5.29 -8.66
N TYR A 74 -2.17 6.42 -8.52
CA TYR A 74 -2.32 7.33 -7.39
C TYR A 74 -2.10 8.78 -7.83
N ASN A 75 -3.03 9.67 -7.52
CA ASN A 75 -3.07 11.08 -7.89
C ASN A 75 -2.93 11.97 -6.63
N PRO A 76 -1.70 12.22 -6.15
CA PRO A 76 -1.48 12.82 -4.83
C PRO A 76 -1.79 14.31 -4.77
N TYR A 77 -1.82 15.01 -5.91
CA TYR A 77 -2.03 16.46 -5.98
C TYR A 77 -3.44 16.86 -6.43
N ASN A 78 -4.29 15.90 -6.81
CA ASN A 78 -5.67 16.14 -7.19
C ASN A 78 -6.59 15.10 -6.53
N ALA A 79 -7.18 15.48 -5.39
CA ALA A 79 -8.07 14.62 -4.64
C ALA A 79 -9.35 14.27 -5.42
N GLU A 80 -9.88 15.17 -6.25
CA GLU A 80 -11.08 14.90 -7.04
C GLU A 80 -10.83 13.82 -8.09
N ASP A 81 -9.68 13.90 -8.77
CA ASP A 81 -9.29 12.88 -9.76
C ASP A 81 -9.02 11.53 -9.09
N GLN A 82 -8.39 11.54 -7.91
CA GLN A 82 -8.22 10.33 -7.10
C GLN A 82 -9.56 9.69 -6.74
N ILE A 83 -10.52 10.48 -6.23
CA ILE A 83 -11.85 10.00 -5.83
C ILE A 83 -12.60 9.40 -7.04
N LYS A 84 -12.61 10.08 -8.19
CA LYS A 84 -13.25 9.57 -9.42
C LYS A 84 -12.63 8.24 -9.87
N MET A 85 -11.30 8.14 -9.79
CA MET A 85 -10.59 6.91 -10.11
C MET A 85 -10.96 5.77 -9.15
N ASP A 86 -11.01 6.05 -7.85
CA ASP A 86 -11.38 5.07 -6.82
C ASP A 86 -12.83 4.60 -6.95
N MET A 87 -13.76 5.50 -7.29
CA MET A 87 -15.15 5.14 -7.60
C MET A 87 -15.22 4.18 -8.79
N LYS A 88 -14.54 4.50 -9.89
CA LYS A 88 -14.47 3.62 -11.07
C LYS A 88 -13.89 2.24 -10.74
N TYR A 89 -12.85 2.19 -9.90
CA TYR A 89 -12.27 0.93 -9.46
C TYR A 89 -13.22 0.13 -8.58
N SER A 90 -13.97 0.79 -7.70
CA SER A 90 -14.99 0.17 -6.86
C SER A 90 -16.14 -0.40 -7.68
N GLU A 91 -16.66 0.35 -8.65
CA GLU A 91 -17.67 -0.14 -9.60
C GLU A 91 -17.16 -1.33 -10.40
N THR A 92 -15.90 -1.28 -10.86
CA THR A 92 -15.27 -2.39 -11.56
C THR A 92 -15.17 -3.63 -10.66
N ALA A 93 -14.88 -3.45 -9.36
CA ALA A 93 -14.84 -4.55 -8.40
C ALA A 93 -16.24 -5.15 -8.14
N LEU A 94 -17.26 -4.31 -7.98
CA LEU A 94 -18.64 -4.73 -7.71
C LEU A 94 -19.29 -5.43 -8.92
N ASN A 95 -18.94 -5.03 -10.13
CA ASN A 95 -19.55 -5.56 -11.36
C ASN A 95 -18.80 -6.78 -11.93
N ARG A 96 -17.73 -7.25 -11.27
CA ARG A 96 -17.05 -8.49 -11.63
C ARG A 96 -17.90 -9.67 -11.13
N LYS A 97 -18.36 -10.50 -12.07
CA LYS A 97 -19.00 -11.80 -11.81
C LYS A 97 -17.96 -12.87 -11.56
#